data_AF-A0A2J0N0Z3-F1
#
_entry.id   AF-A0A2J0N0Z3-F1
#
_cell.length_a   1.000
_cell.length_b   1.000
_cell.length_c   1.000
_cell.angle_alpha   90.00
_cell.angle_beta   90.00
_cell.angle_gamma   90.00
#
_symmetry.space_group_name_H-M   'P 1'
#
loop_
_entity.id
_entity.type
_entity.pdbx_description
1 polymer ?
#
loop_
_entity_poly.entity_id
_entity_poly.type
_entity_poly.pdbx_seq_one_letter_code
_entity_poly.pdbx_strand_id
1 'polypeptide(L)'
;MTLNRYEELRRIVFIVGIEELSKEDRILFERARKLRNFLTQPFITAEVFTGKKGEYVTLDETLSGCERICSDELAHVPDRDFYMIGALKI
;
A
#
# COMPACT_ATOMS: atom_id res chain seq x y z
N MET A 1 8.38 -1.03 -11.45
CA MET A 1 9.31 0.09 -11.15
C MET A 1 8.86 0.98 -9.99
N THR A 2 7.72 0.71 -9.36
CA THR A 2 7.08 1.58 -8.35
C THR A 2 7.79 1.59 -6.99
N LEU A 3 8.25 0.43 -6.49
CA LEU A 3 8.85 0.31 -5.14
C LEU A 3 10.32 0.78 -5.05
N ASN A 4 11.14 0.53 -6.08
CA ASN A 4 12.53 1.03 -6.09
C ASN A 4 12.55 2.57 -6.12
N ARG A 5 11.71 3.16 -6.96
CA ARG A 5 11.56 4.62 -7.05
C ARG A 5 10.98 5.21 -5.76
N TYR A 6 10.10 4.48 -5.10
CA TYR A 6 9.56 4.87 -3.79
C TYR A 6 10.65 5.01 -2.72
N GLU A 7 11.60 4.08 -2.61
CA GLU A 7 12.66 4.17 -1.59
C GLU A 7 13.60 5.36 -1.83
N GLU A 8 13.89 5.70 -3.09
CA GLU A 8 14.61 6.93 -3.47
C GLU A 8 13.83 8.18 -3.02
N LEU A 9 12.56 8.26 -3.41
CA LEU A 9 11.67 9.37 -3.06
C LEU A 9 11.47 9.50 -1.55
N ARG A 10 11.36 8.38 -0.82
CA ARG A 10 11.17 8.36 0.63
C ARG A 10 12.33 9.05 1.34
N ARG A 11 13.57 8.82 0.91
CA ARG A 11 14.75 9.48 1.47
C ARG A 11 14.71 10.99 1.24
N ILE A 12 14.30 11.42 0.05
CA ILE A 12 14.14 12.85 -0.28
C ILE A 12 13.04 13.47 0.58
N VAL A 13 11.87 12.82 0.68
CA VAL A 13 10.73 13.28 1.50
C VAL A 13 11.11 13.43 2.97
N PHE A 14 11.95 12.54 3.51
CA PHE A 14 12.42 12.65 4.90
C PHE A 14 13.27 13.90 5.17
N ILE A 15 13.94 14.45 4.14
CA ILE A 15 14.83 15.61 4.26
C ILE A 15 14.08 16.90 3.96
N VAL A 16 13.33 16.94 2.86
CA VAL A 16 12.76 18.18 2.30
C VAL A 16 11.23 18.27 2.46
N GLY A 17 10.55 17.16 2.75
CA GLY A 17 9.09 17.09 2.83
C GLY A 17 8.44 16.69 1.50
N ILE A 18 7.17 16.28 1.57
CA ILE A 18 6.40 15.80 0.40
C ILE A 18 6.02 16.93 -0.58
N GLU A 19 6.00 18.18 -0.09
CA GLU A 19 5.60 19.34 -0.87
C GLU A 19 6.61 19.70 -1.98
N GLU A 20 7.85 19.23 -1.86
CA GLU A 20 8.90 19.50 -2.84
C GLU A 20 8.94 18.49 -3.99
N LEU A 21 8.11 17.44 -3.94
CA LEU A 21 7.99 16.48 -5.02
C LEU A 21 7.17 17.02 -6.19
N SER A 22 7.58 16.65 -7.41
CA SER A 22 6.79 16.83 -8.63
C SER A 22 5.41 16.16 -8.49
N LYS A 23 4.42 16.61 -9.26
CA LYS A 23 3.06 16.04 -9.18
C LYS A 23 3.06 14.54 -9.49
N GLU A 24 3.87 14.15 -10.48
CA GLU A 24 4.04 12.77 -10.91
C GLU A 24 4.70 11.92 -9.82
N ASP A 25 5.76 12.44 -9.16
CA ASP A 25 6.43 11.74 -8.07
C ASP A 25 5.55 11.62 -6.83
N ARG A 26 4.70 12.61 -6.53
CA ARG A 26 3.71 12.51 -5.45
C ARG A 26 2.72 11.38 -5.69
N ILE A 27 2.19 11.29 -6.91
CA ILE A 27 1.25 10.21 -7.29
C ILE A 27 1.94 8.85 -7.13
N LEU A 28 3.18 8.72 -7.64
CA LEU A 28 3.96 7.49 -7.51
C LEU A 28 4.22 7.13 -6.05
N PHE A 29 4.56 8.12 -5.22
CA PHE A 29 4.83 7.97 -3.80
C PHE A 29 3.59 7.48 -3.05
N GLU A 30 2.42 8.08 -3.30
CA GLU A 30 1.15 7.68 -2.70
C GLU A 30 0.71 6.27 -3.13
N ARG A 31 0.83 5.93 -4.42
CA ARG A 31 0.56 4.56 -4.90
C ARG A 31 1.46 3.54 -4.22
N ALA A 32 2.75 3.83 -4.09
CA ALA A 32 3.70 2.93 -3.44
C ALA A 32 3.42 2.77 -1.93
N ARG A 33 2.98 3.83 -1.24
CA ARG A 33 2.53 3.73 0.16
C ARG A 33 1.32 2.81 0.31
N LYS A 34 0.31 2.99 -0.54
CA LYS A 34 -0.89 2.13 -0.56
C LYS A 34 -0.53 0.68 -0.84
N LEU A 35 0.31 0.44 -1.84
CA LEU A 35 0.75 -0.91 -2.19
C LEU A 35 1.52 -1.56 -1.03
N ARG A 36 2.42 -0.83 -0.37
CA ARG A 36 3.15 -1.36 0.79
C ARG A 36 2.22 -1.71 1.94
N ASN A 37 1.21 -0.88 2.22
CA ASN A 37 0.23 -1.17 3.25
C ASN A 37 -0.66 -2.35 2.84
N PHE A 38 -1.09 -2.43 1.58
CA PHE A 38 -1.91 -3.53 1.06
C PHE A 38 -1.21 -4.89 1.15
N LEU A 39 0.12 -4.92 0.97
CA LEU A 39 0.92 -6.13 1.14
C LEU A 39 1.06 -6.56 2.61
N THR A 40 0.56 -5.80 3.57
CA THR A 40 0.44 -6.25 4.96
C THR A 40 -0.82 -7.09 5.14
N GLN A 41 -0.67 -8.23 5.81
CA GLN A 41 -1.77 -9.19 5.97
C GLN A 41 -1.86 -9.65 7.43
N PRO A 42 -3.06 -9.75 8.01
CA PRO A 42 -3.25 -10.41 9.28
C PRO A 42 -3.03 -11.92 9.10
N PHE A 43 -2.02 -12.47 9.79
CA PHE A 43 -1.75 -13.90 9.75
C PHE A 43 -2.56 -14.67 10.79
N ILE A 44 -3.08 -15.83 10.40
CA ILE A 44 -3.83 -16.74 11.28
C ILE A 44 -2.99 -17.13 12.51
N THR A 45 -1.69 -17.36 12.32
CA THR A 45 -0.77 -17.70 13.43
C THR A 45 -0.49 -16.52 14.36
N ALA A 46 -0.72 -15.29 13.91
CA ALA A 46 -0.48 -14.06 14.68
C ALA A 46 -1.75 -13.51 15.35
N GLU A 47 -2.90 -14.17 15.21
CA GLU A 47 -4.17 -13.73 15.82
C GLU A 47 -4.04 -13.56 17.34
N VAL A 48 -3.34 -14.49 18.00
CA VAL A 48 -3.14 -14.50 19.46
C VAL A 48 -2.36 -13.26 19.95
N PHE A 49 -1.50 -12.69 19.12
CA PHE A 49 -0.66 -11.55 19.47
C PHE A 49 -1.24 -10.21 19.00
N THR A 50 -1.93 -10.22 17.85
CA THR A 50 -2.41 -9.00 17.20
C THR A 50 -3.87 -8.68 17.52
N GLY A 51 -4.65 -9.67 17.98
CA GLY A 51 -6.10 -9.55 18.17
C GLY A 51 -6.89 -9.37 16.86
N LYS A 52 -6.23 -9.42 15.70
CA LYS A 52 -6.86 -9.33 14.38
C LYS A 52 -7.06 -10.73 13.83
N LYS A 53 -8.27 -11.01 13.32
CA LYS A 53 -8.57 -12.27 12.64
C LYS A 53 -7.72 -12.38 11.37
N GLY A 54 -7.05 -13.51 11.21
CA GLY A 54 -6.26 -13.85 10.05
C GLY A 54 -7.16 -14.01 8.84
N GLU A 55 -6.67 -13.55 7.70
CA GLU A 55 -7.36 -13.64 6.43
C GLU A 55 -6.49 -14.40 5.44
N TYR A 56 -7.09 -15.32 4.67
CA TYR A 56 -6.41 -15.97 3.56
C TYR A 56 -6.86 -15.29 2.27
N VAL A 57 -5.89 -14.86 1.46
CA VAL A 57 -6.11 -14.16 0.20
C VAL A 57 -5.59 -15.02 -0.93
N THR A 58 -6.39 -15.22 -1.96
CA THR A 58 -5.99 -15.98 -3.15
C THR A 58 -5.05 -15.18 -4.04
N LEU A 59 -4.35 -15.88 -4.95
CA LEU A 59 -3.48 -15.23 -5.91
C LEU A 59 -4.25 -14.23 -6.79
N ASP A 60 -5.43 -14.61 -7.28
CA ASP A 60 -6.26 -13.76 -8.14
C ASP A 60 -6.72 -12.48 -7.42
N GLU A 61 -7.15 -12.59 -6.16
CA GLU A 61 -7.51 -11.43 -5.34
C GLU A 61 -6.31 -10.51 -5.09
N THR A 62 -5.12 -11.09 -4.88
CA THR A 62 -3.88 -10.34 -4.68
C THR A 62 -3.49 -9.57 -5.94
N LEU A 63 -3.54 -10.22 -7.10
CA LEU A 63 -3.20 -9.61 -8.39
C LEU A 63 -4.18 -8.49 -8.75
N SER A 64 -5.49 -8.74 -8.60
CA SER A 64 -6.53 -7.74 -8.82
C SER A 64 -6.36 -6.52 -7.91
N GLY A 65 -6.10 -6.74 -6.61
CA GLY A 65 -5.84 -5.65 -5.67
C GLY A 65 -4.61 -4.82 -6.05
N CYS A 66 -3.50 -5.47 -6.43
CA CYS A 66 -2.29 -4.79 -6.89
C CYS A 66 -2.54 -3.96 -8.16
N GLU A 67 -3.28 -4.50 -9.12
CA GLU A 67 -3.60 -3.82 -10.38
C GLU A 67 -4.42 -2.56 -10.13
N ARG A 68 -5.49 -2.66 -9.32
CA ARG A 68 -6.35 -1.51 -8.96
C ARG A 68 -5.61 -0.39 -8.22
N ILE A 69 -4.63 -0.75 -7.39
CA ILE A 69 -3.76 0.25 -6.73
C ILE A 69 -2.82 0.90 -7.73
N CYS A 70 -2.31 0.15 -8.71
CA CYS A 70 -1.40 0.67 -9.73
C CYS A 70 -2.12 1.52 -10.80
N SER A 71 -3.38 1.21 -11.10
CA SER A 71 -4.23 1.92 -12.06
C SER A 71 -4.82 3.23 -11.53
N ASP A 72 -4.57 3.58 -10.25
CA ASP A 72 -5.05 4.79 -9.57
C ASP A 72 -6.56 4.84 -9.28
N GLU A 73 -7.29 3.73 -9.47
CA GLU A 73 -8.72 3.65 -9.17
C GLU A 73 -9.06 4.01 -7.72
N LEU A 74 -8.12 3.78 -6.81
CA LEU A 74 -8.28 4.01 -5.37
C LEU A 74 -7.52 5.25 -4.88
N ALA A 75 -7.25 6.22 -5.76
CA ALA A 75 -6.51 7.45 -5.42
C ALA A 75 -7.14 8.22 -4.24
N HIS A 76 -8.47 8.24 -4.17
CA HIS A 76 -9.24 8.94 -3.13
C HIS A 76 -9.24 8.23 -1.76
N VAL A 77 -8.87 6.94 -1.72
CA VAL A 77 -8.87 6.16 -0.48
C VAL A 77 -7.58 6.43 0.30
N PRO A 78 -7.65 6.74 1.61
CA PRO A 78 -6.48 6.90 2.47
C PRO A 78 -5.58 5.65 2.53
N ASP A 79 -4.27 5.82 2.62
CA ASP A 79 -3.31 4.70 2.67
C ASP A 79 -3.48 3.79 3.90
N ARG A 80 -3.96 4.35 5.03
CA ARG A 80 -4.25 3.61 6.26
C ARG A 80 -5.34 2.55 6.07
N ASP A 81 -6.24 2.73 5.12
CA ASP A 81 -7.37 1.82 4.89
C ASP A 81 -6.91 0.55 4.14
N PHE A 82 -5.66 0.53 3.66
CA PHE A 82 -5.01 -0.65 3.09
C PHE A 82 -4.22 -1.45 4.13
N TYR A 83 -4.12 -0.99 5.38
CA TYR A 83 -3.28 -1.62 6.40
C TYR A 83 -3.97 -2.82 7.05
N MET A 84 -3.36 -4.01 6.93
CA MET A 84 -3.78 -5.25 7.59
C MET A 84 -5.24 -5.64 7.29
N ILE A 85 -5.66 -5.47 6.03
CA ILE A 85 -7.04 -5.77 5.59
C ILE A 85 -7.21 -7.16 4.98
N GLY A 86 -6.12 -7.82 4.54
CA GLY A 86 -6.23 -9.05 3.75
C GLY A 86 -6.64 -8.74 2.30
N ALA A 87 -7.79 -9.22 1.86
CA ALA A 87 -8.26 -9.01 0.49
C ALA A 87 -8.81 -7.59 0.30
N LEU A 88 -8.64 -7.05 -0.91
CA LEU A 88 -9.20 -5.75 -1.29
C LEU A 88 -10.73 -5.87 -1.47
N LYS A 89 -11.51 -5.42 -0.48
CA LYS A 89 -12.99 -5.45 -0.49
C LYS A 89 -13.65 -4.11 -0.85
N ILE A 90 -12.85 -3.11 -1.22
CA ILE A 90 -13.24 -1.72 -1.49
C ILE A 90 -13.68 -1.55 -2.94
#